data_AF-A0A4V2W596-F1
#
_entry.id   AF-A0A4V2W596-F1
#
_cell.length_a   1.000
_cell.length_b   1.000
_cell.length_c   1.000
_cell.angle_alpha   90.00
_cell.angle_beta   90.00
_cell.angle_gamma   90.00
#
_symmetry.space_group_name_H-M   'P 1'
#
loop_
_entity.id
_entity.type
_entity.pdbx_description
1 polymer ?
#
loop_
_entity_poly.entity_id
_entity_poly.type
_entity_poly.pdbx_seq_one_letter_code
_entity_poly.pdbx_strand_id
1 'polypeptide(L)'
;MSNLFYIFADKCDKNPPLLHHTYQRVYRLKLGYLLLNEEINYVCHQQDNETWHIIGQIENLPLLNYLIFSHFPSNKELISGELIPRAIRRYGYNIIKILHGDFCIINEDAAGKLLVISDERHSKTIIQGIQLLSATCGNTPSALQYRKINADH
;
A
#
# COMPACT_ATOMS: atom_id res chain seq x y z
N MET A 1 -18.69 -5.64 9.28
CA MET A 1 -17.34 -5.91 9.85
C MET A 1 -16.38 -4.90 9.25
N SER A 2 -15.47 -4.34 10.04
CA SER A 2 -14.58 -3.24 9.63
C SER A 2 -13.26 -3.80 9.05
N ASN A 3 -12.98 -3.48 7.79
CA ASN A 3 -11.74 -3.87 7.09
C ASN A 3 -10.62 -2.89 7.47
N LEU A 4 -10.08 -3.04 8.67
CA LEU A 4 -9.05 -2.16 9.20
C LEU A 4 -7.65 -2.71 8.93
N PHE A 5 -6.74 -1.83 8.52
CA PHE A 5 -5.31 -2.09 8.53
C PHE A 5 -4.57 -0.96 9.25
N TYR A 6 -3.39 -1.28 9.77
CA TYR A 6 -2.54 -0.36 10.52
C TYR A 6 -1.11 -0.44 10.05
N ILE A 7 -0.45 0.72 9.98
CA ILE A 7 0.97 0.84 9.68
C ILE A 7 1.64 1.39 10.92
N PHE A 8 2.59 0.64 11.48
CA PHE A 8 3.47 1.08 12.55
C PHE A 8 4.83 1.37 11.92
N ALA A 9 5.21 2.64 11.87
CA ALA A 9 6.52 3.05 11.38
C ALA A 9 7.49 3.22 12.55
N ASP A 10 8.05 2.12 13.03
CA ASP A 10 9.11 2.11 14.04
C ASP A 10 10.28 1.25 13.55
N LYS A 11 11.49 1.81 13.61
CA LYS A 11 12.75 1.11 13.29
C LYS A 11 13.18 0.15 14.40
N CYS A 12 12.53 0.19 15.56
CA CYS A 12 12.91 -0.68 16.65
C CYS A 12 12.65 -2.14 16.27
N ASP A 13 13.69 -2.99 16.34
CA ASP A 13 13.62 -4.46 16.26
C ASP A 13 12.77 -5.10 17.39
N LYS A 14 12.03 -4.29 18.15
CA LYS A 14 11.08 -4.79 19.12
C LYS A 14 9.92 -5.40 18.34
N ASN A 15 9.59 -6.65 18.66
CA ASN A 15 8.38 -7.31 18.16
C ASN A 15 7.21 -6.33 18.22
N PRO A 16 6.32 -6.34 17.20
CA PRO A 16 5.16 -5.46 17.18
C PRO A 16 4.44 -5.59 18.52
N PRO A 17 3.98 -4.47 19.13
CA PRO A 17 3.25 -4.54 20.38
C PRO A 17 2.16 -5.61 20.23
N LEU A 18 2.02 -6.48 21.25
CA LEU A 18 1.13 -7.65 21.29
C LEU A 18 -0.31 -7.28 20.92
N LEU A 19 -0.58 -7.10 19.64
CA LEU A 19 -1.87 -6.80 19.04
C LEU A 19 -2.45 -8.05 18.35
N HIS A 20 -1.84 -9.21 18.61
CA HIS A 20 -2.26 -10.52 18.08
C HIS A 20 -3.71 -10.89 18.42
N HIS A 21 -4.34 -10.21 19.38
CA HIS A 21 -5.73 -10.45 19.74
C HIS A 21 -6.74 -9.74 18.81
N THR A 22 -6.29 -8.78 17.99
CA THR A 22 -7.17 -8.00 17.08
C THR A 22 -6.74 -8.11 15.62
N TYR A 23 -5.47 -8.44 15.34
CA TYR A 23 -4.95 -8.62 13.97
C TYR A 23 -4.26 -9.97 13.84
N GLN A 24 -4.64 -10.70 12.80
CA GLN A 24 -4.17 -12.07 12.57
C GLN A 24 -3.01 -12.12 11.55
N ARG A 25 -2.83 -11.11 10.70
CA ARG A 25 -1.76 -11.06 9.69
C ARG A 25 -0.85 -9.86 9.94
N VAL A 26 0.44 -10.13 10.19
CA VAL A 26 1.46 -9.09 10.41
C VAL A 26 2.56 -9.24 9.37
N TYR A 27 2.87 -8.14 8.68
CA TYR A 27 3.89 -8.05 7.65
C TYR A 27 5.01 -7.11 8.09
N ARG A 28 6.26 -7.54 7.94
CA ARG A 28 7.42 -6.67 8.20
C ARG A 28 7.59 -5.69 7.04
N LEU A 29 7.73 -4.41 7.38
CA LEU A 29 8.21 -3.35 6.50
C LEU A 29 9.68 -3.07 6.85
N LYS A 30 10.46 -2.46 5.95
CA LYS A 30 11.82 -1.97 6.23
C LYS A 30 11.84 -1.00 7.41
N LEU A 31 10.81 -0.16 7.54
CA LEU A 31 10.67 0.80 8.64
C LEU A 31 9.52 0.48 9.61
N GLY A 32 9.19 -0.80 9.83
CA GLY A 32 8.25 -1.23 10.87
C GLY A 32 7.35 -2.38 10.48
N TYR A 33 6.03 -2.24 10.68
CA TYR A 33 5.06 -3.33 10.51
C TYR A 33 3.74 -2.86 9.87
N LEU A 34 3.18 -3.71 9.02
CA LEU A 34 1.83 -3.61 8.48
C LEU A 34 0.97 -4.71 9.13
N LEU A 35 -0.13 -4.32 9.78
CA LEU A 35 -1.08 -5.25 10.41
C LEU A 35 -2.37 -5.24 9.62
N LEU A 36 -2.82 -6.43 9.23
CA LEU A 36 -4.04 -6.65 8.48
C LEU A 36 -5.00 -7.56 9.27
N ASN A 37 -6.28 -7.29 9.14
CA ASN A 37 -7.33 -8.23 9.51
C ASN A 37 -7.35 -9.43 8.50
N GLU A 38 -7.79 -10.62 8.92
CA GLU A 38 -7.75 -11.85 8.08
C GLU A 38 -8.51 -11.71 6.76
N GLU A 39 -9.65 -11.02 6.80
CA GLU A 39 -10.60 -10.92 5.68
C GLU A 39 -10.15 -9.94 4.59
N ILE A 40 -9.06 -9.19 4.82
CA ILE A 40 -8.61 -8.16 3.87
C ILE A 40 -7.78 -8.79 2.74
N ASN A 41 -8.22 -8.57 1.51
CA ASN A 41 -7.45 -8.88 0.31
C ASN A 41 -6.11 -8.15 0.35
N TYR A 42 -5.02 -8.88 0.13
CA TYR A 42 -3.67 -8.33 0.21
C TYR A 42 -2.75 -8.98 -0.80
N VAL A 43 -2.07 -8.13 -1.58
CA VAL A 43 -1.03 -8.53 -2.52
C VAL A 43 0.23 -7.74 -2.21
N CYS A 44 1.36 -8.43 -2.14
CA CYS A 44 2.68 -7.84 -2.01
C CYS A 44 3.47 -8.08 -3.29
N HIS A 45 4.11 -7.05 -3.83
CA HIS A 45 4.98 -7.15 -4.99
C HIS A 45 6.31 -6.44 -4.71
N GLN A 46 7.42 -7.08 -5.05
CA GLN A 46 8.75 -6.51 -4.89
C GLN A 46 9.40 -6.30 -6.26
N GLN A 47 9.90 -5.10 -6.50
CA GLN A 47 10.55 -4.74 -7.75
C GLN A 47 11.62 -3.65 -7.51
N ASP A 48 12.84 -3.85 -8.02
CA ASP A 48 13.93 -2.85 -7.98
C ASP A 48 14.20 -2.26 -6.58
N ASN A 49 14.23 -3.10 -5.55
CA ASN A 49 14.35 -2.73 -4.13
C ASN A 49 13.18 -1.90 -3.58
N GLU A 50 12.07 -1.78 -4.30
CA GLU A 50 10.82 -1.23 -3.80
C GLU A 50 9.87 -2.37 -3.41
N THR A 51 9.09 -2.17 -2.35
CA THR A 51 8.01 -3.06 -1.96
C THR A 51 6.68 -2.34 -2.19
N TRP A 52 5.74 -3.00 -2.85
CA TRP A 52 4.40 -2.50 -3.13
C TRP A 52 3.39 -3.39 -2.42
N HIS A 53 2.63 -2.79 -1.52
CA HIS A 53 1.57 -3.44 -0.75
C HIS A 53 0.23 -2.93 -1.27
N ILE A 54 -0.57 -3.82 -1.83
CA ILE A 54 -1.91 -3.50 -2.34
C ILE A 54 -2.90 -4.19 -1.41
N ILE A 55 -3.65 -3.38 -0.69
CA ILE A 55 -4.61 -3.78 0.33
C ILE A 55 -6.01 -3.47 -0.22
N GLY A 56 -6.94 -4.41 -0.10
CA GLY A 56 -8.29 -4.27 -0.62
C GLY A 56 -8.44 -4.76 -2.06
N GLN A 57 -9.44 -4.21 -2.76
CA GLN A 57 -9.85 -4.64 -4.09
C GLN A 57 -9.88 -3.47 -5.07
N ILE A 58 -9.28 -3.67 -6.23
CA ILE A 58 -9.30 -2.74 -7.35
C ILE A 58 -10.14 -3.38 -8.45
N GLU A 59 -11.32 -2.81 -8.72
CA GLU A 59 -12.36 -3.40 -9.58
C GLU A 59 -12.01 -3.26 -11.06
N ASN A 60 -11.30 -2.21 -11.45
CA ASN A 60 -11.03 -1.88 -12.85
C ASN A 60 -9.57 -2.12 -13.26
N LEU A 61 -8.87 -3.09 -12.64
CA LEU A 61 -7.54 -3.51 -13.07
C LEU A 61 -7.42 -3.90 -14.55
N PRO A 62 -8.42 -4.54 -15.20
CA PRO A 62 -8.36 -4.83 -16.63
C PRO A 62 -8.21 -3.57 -17.49
N LEU A 63 -8.83 -2.45 -17.10
CA LEU A 63 -8.66 -1.16 -17.77
C LEU A 63 -7.22 -0.65 -17.64
N LEU A 64 -6.64 -0.75 -16.44
CA LEU A 64 -5.24 -0.40 -16.20
C LEU A 64 -4.30 -1.25 -17.07
N ASN A 65 -4.55 -2.56 -17.14
CA ASN A 65 -3.78 -3.48 -17.97
C ASN A 65 -3.84 -3.08 -19.44
N TYR A 66 -5.03 -2.77 -19.97
CA TYR A 66 -5.20 -2.31 -21.35
C TYR A 66 -4.37 -1.06 -21.65
N LEU A 67 -4.35 -0.08 -20.74
CA LEU A 67 -3.60 1.17 -20.92
C LEU A 67 -2.09 0.94 -21.00
N ILE A 68 -1.55 0.01 -20.21
CA ILE A 68 -0.10 -0.24 -20.16
C ILE A 68 0.35 -1.32 -21.15
N PHE A 69 -0.56 -2.09 -21.74
CA PHE A 69 -0.26 -3.24 -22.60
C PHE A 69 0.65 -2.89 -23.78
N SER A 70 0.42 -1.73 -24.41
CA SER A 70 1.24 -1.25 -25.55
C SER A 70 2.69 -0.95 -25.16
N HIS A 71 2.94 -0.67 -23.89
CA HIS A 71 4.27 -0.35 -23.35
C HIS A 71 4.95 -1.55 -22.69
N PHE A 72 4.15 -2.50 -22.18
CA PHE A 72 4.63 -3.72 -21.55
C PHE A 72 3.90 -4.94 -22.14
N PRO A 73 4.14 -5.25 -23.43
CA PRO A 73 3.54 -6.41 -24.07
C PRO A 73 4.05 -7.67 -23.37
N SER A 74 3.21 -8.26 -22.54
CA SER A 74 3.48 -9.51 -21.83
C SER A 74 2.56 -10.58 -22.38
N ASN A 75 3.13 -11.69 -22.85
CA ASN A 75 2.37 -12.89 -23.22
C ASN A 75 1.83 -13.65 -22.00
N LYS A 76 2.22 -13.23 -20.79
CA LYS A 76 1.67 -13.71 -19.52
C LYS A 76 0.66 -12.68 -19.03
N GLU A 77 -0.48 -13.13 -18.53
CA GLU A 77 -1.38 -12.30 -17.73
C GLU A 77 -0.52 -11.62 -16.64
N LEU A 78 -0.39 -10.31 -16.72
CA LEU A 78 0.28 -9.55 -15.67
C LEU A 78 -0.51 -9.79 -14.38
N ILE A 79 0.15 -10.32 -13.36
CA ILE A 79 -0.45 -10.49 -12.03
C ILE A 79 -0.89 -9.09 -11.59
N SER A 80 -2.12 -8.98 -11.06
CA SER A 80 -2.77 -7.72 -10.66
C SER A 80 -1.85 -6.74 -9.93
N GLY A 81 -0.94 -7.27 -9.10
CA GLY A 81 0.03 -6.48 -8.34
C GLY A 81 1.14 -5.81 -9.14
N GLU A 82 1.55 -6.35 -10.29
CA GLU A 82 2.63 -5.76 -11.12
C GLU A 82 2.14 -4.59 -11.98
N LEU A 83 0.83 -4.56 -12.26
CA LEU A 83 0.22 -3.53 -13.11
C LEU A 83 0.39 -2.14 -12.50
N ILE A 84 0.26 -2.04 -11.17
CA ILE A 84 0.25 -0.78 -10.44
C ILE A 84 1.62 -0.09 -10.46
N PRO A 85 2.74 -0.75 -10.04
CA PRO A 85 4.07 -0.18 -10.14
C PRO A 85 4.43 0.24 -11.57
N ARG A 86 4.12 -0.60 -12.56
CA ARG A 86 4.42 -0.32 -13.98
C ARG A 86 3.63 0.88 -14.49
N ALA A 87 2.35 0.96 -14.16
CA ALA A 87 1.51 2.10 -14.51
C ALA A 87 2.03 3.40 -13.90
N ILE A 88 2.39 3.39 -12.61
CA ILE A 88 2.91 4.56 -11.90
C ILE A 88 4.25 5.01 -12.49
N ARG A 89 5.14 4.09 -12.85
CA ARG A 89 6.41 4.44 -13.50
C ARG A 89 6.21 5.08 -14.87
N ARG A 90 5.19 4.63 -15.62
CA ARG A 90 4.91 5.15 -16.96
C ARG A 90 4.18 6.49 -16.96
N TYR A 91 3.14 6.61 -16.14
CA TYR A 91 2.19 7.73 -16.17
C TYR A 91 2.25 8.62 -14.93
N GLY A 92 3.15 8.32 -13.99
CA GLY A 92 3.20 8.95 -12.69
C GLY A 92 2.05 8.51 -11.79
N TYR A 93 2.02 9.05 -10.57
CA TYR A 93 1.00 8.73 -9.57
C TYR A 93 -0.42 9.14 -9.95
N ASN A 94 -0.59 10.03 -10.94
CA ASN A 94 -1.91 10.46 -11.43
C ASN A 94 -2.71 9.31 -12.03
N ILE A 95 -2.06 8.23 -12.50
CA ILE A 95 -2.77 7.07 -13.02
C ILE A 95 -3.64 6.40 -11.95
N ILE A 96 -3.33 6.57 -10.67
CA ILE A 96 -4.12 5.99 -9.58
C ILE A 96 -5.51 6.63 -9.50
N LYS A 97 -5.67 7.87 -10.01
CA LYS A 97 -6.96 8.57 -10.06
C LYS A 97 -8.00 7.86 -10.94
N ILE A 98 -7.58 7.00 -11.86
CA ILE A 98 -8.52 6.25 -12.70
C ILE A 98 -8.95 4.93 -12.05
N LEU A 99 -8.29 4.50 -10.98
CA LEU A 99 -8.59 3.24 -10.31
C LEU A 99 -9.87 3.35 -9.50
N HIS A 100 -10.61 2.26 -9.47
CA HIS A 100 -11.91 2.13 -8.81
C HIS A 100 -11.90 0.94 -7.86
N GLY A 101 -12.53 1.10 -6.70
CA GLY A 101 -12.65 0.05 -5.69
C GLY A 101 -12.22 0.53 -4.30
N ASP A 102 -12.36 -0.37 -3.33
CA ASP A 102 -11.95 -0.12 -1.94
C ASP A 102 -10.52 -0.62 -1.75
N PHE A 103 -9.54 0.26 -1.95
CA PHE A 103 -8.13 -0.11 -1.91
C PHE A 103 -7.23 0.93 -1.23
N CYS A 104 -6.10 0.44 -0.74
CA CYS A 104 -4.95 1.21 -0.30
C CYS A 104 -3.67 0.63 -0.91
N ILE A 105 -2.83 1.47 -1.48
CA ILE A 105 -1.51 1.11 -2.00
C ILE A 105 -0.47 1.74 -1.09
N ILE A 106 0.45 0.92 -0.57
CA ILE A 106 1.63 1.39 0.15
C ILE A 106 2.84 1.06 -0.70
N ASN A 107 3.61 2.07 -1.08
CA ASN A 107 4.93 1.90 -1.66
C ASN A 107 5.98 2.14 -0.59
N GLU A 108 6.92 1.22 -0.51
CA GLU A 108 8.13 1.33 0.28
C GLU A 108 9.32 1.43 -0.65
N ASP A 109 9.98 2.59 -0.66
CA ASP A 109 11.13 2.81 -1.53
C ASP A 109 12.40 2.11 -1.00
N ALA A 110 13.50 2.22 -1.75
CA ALA A 110 14.79 1.65 -1.37
C ALA A 110 15.30 2.12 0.00
N ALA A 111 14.99 3.36 0.40
CA ALA A 111 15.36 3.94 1.69
C ALA A 111 14.40 3.57 2.84
N GLY A 112 13.33 2.84 2.53
CA GLY A 112 12.28 2.45 3.47
C GLY A 112 11.24 3.54 3.71
N LYS A 113 11.28 4.64 2.95
CA LYS A 113 10.27 5.67 3.02
C LYS A 113 8.95 5.10 2.53
N LEU A 114 7.89 5.34 3.30
CA LEU A 114 6.55 4.86 2.99
C LEU A 114 5.74 5.97 2.32
N LEU A 115 5.14 5.62 1.18
CA LEU A 115 4.13 6.40 0.47
C LEU A 115 2.82 5.62 0.52
N VAL A 116 1.78 6.22 1.09
CA VAL A 116 0.45 5.62 1.22
C VAL A 116 -0.53 6.33 0.28
N ILE A 117 -1.28 5.57 -0.51
CA ILE A 117 -2.18 6.07 -1.56
C ILE A 117 -3.53 5.36 -1.45
N SER A 118 -4.64 6.10 -1.51
CA SER A 118 -5.99 5.55 -1.43
C SER A 118 -7.01 6.38 -2.17
N ASP A 119 -8.10 5.74 -2.62
CA ASP A 119 -9.24 6.41 -3.25
C ASP A 119 -10.22 6.93 -2.18
N GLU A 120 -10.47 8.24 -2.15
CA GLU A 120 -11.45 8.84 -1.24
C GLU A 120 -12.90 8.57 -1.67
N ARG A 121 -13.14 8.22 -2.93
CA ARG A 121 -14.51 8.10 -3.48
C ARG A 121 -15.21 6.82 -3.03
N HIS A 122 -14.46 5.75 -2.79
CA HIS A 122 -15.01 4.41 -2.51
C HIS A 122 -14.53 3.78 -1.20
N SER A 123 -13.68 4.47 -0.43
CA SER A 123 -13.18 4.01 0.87
C SER A 123 -14.25 4.08 1.97
N LYS A 124 -15.37 3.35 1.79
CA LYS A 124 -16.42 3.21 2.81
C LYS A 124 -16.09 2.11 3.82
N THR A 125 -15.26 1.13 3.47
CA THR A 125 -14.99 -0.06 4.31
C THR A 125 -13.56 -0.11 4.83
N ILE A 126 -12.58 0.35 4.05
CA ILE A 126 -11.19 0.46 4.50
C ILE A 126 -11.00 1.78 5.25
N ILE A 127 -11.29 1.78 6.56
CA ILE A 127 -10.94 2.90 7.42
C ILE A 127 -9.44 2.79 7.74
N GLN A 128 -8.65 3.74 7.21
CA GLN A 128 -7.22 3.81 7.44
C GLN A 128 -6.92 4.28 8.87
N GLY A 129 -6.38 3.37 9.68
CA GLY A 129 -5.75 3.72 10.95
C GLY A 129 -4.25 3.92 10.74
N ILE A 130 -3.82 5.06 10.17
CA ILE A 130 -2.40 5.43 10.22
C ILE A 130 -2.14 5.99 11.62
N GLN A 131 -1.92 5.10 12.58
CA GLN A 131 -1.49 5.50 13.91
C GLN A 131 0.03 5.44 13.97
N LEU A 132 0.66 6.59 13.74
CA LEU A 132 2.08 6.81 14.01
C LEU A 132 2.30 6.77 15.53
N LEU A 133 2.42 5.58 16.10
CA LEU A 133 2.92 5.43 17.46
C LEU A 133 4.43 5.59 17.43
N SER A 134 4.93 6.82 17.62
CA SER A 134 6.34 7.03 17.91
C SER A 134 6.61 6.55 19.35
N ALA A 135 6.99 5.29 19.52
CA ALA A 135 7.63 4.91 20.76
C ALA A 135 9.01 5.58 20.78
N THR A 136 9.23 6.43 21.79
CA THR A 136 10.43 7.24 21.98
C THR A 136 11.69 6.38 22.08
N CYS A 137 12.33 6.11 20.94
CA CYS A 137 13.70 5.63 20.86
C CYS A 137 14.54 6.66 20.12
N GLY A 138 14.76 7.80 20.77
CA GLY A 138 15.94 8.68 20.60
C GLY A 138 16.22 9.37 19.27
N ASN A 139 15.66 8.96 18.13
CA ASN A 139 15.87 9.58 16.83
C ASN A 139 14.61 9.43 15.99
N THR A 140 13.84 10.50 15.89
CA THR A 140 12.66 10.61 15.03
C THR A 140 13.05 10.28 13.59
N PRO A 141 12.54 9.21 12.97
CA PRO A 141 12.73 9.02 11.54
C PRO A 141 11.85 10.04 10.83
N SER A 142 12.47 11.00 10.16
CA SER A 142 11.83 11.99 9.28
C SER A 142 11.22 11.39 8.01
N ALA A 143 10.92 10.09 7.98
CA ALA A 143 10.88 9.28 6.76
C ALA A 143 9.48 8.78 6.36
N LEU A 144 8.41 9.13 7.08
CA LEU A 144 7.06 8.86 6.59
C LEU A 144 6.56 10.06 5.77
N GLN A 145 6.59 9.96 4.45
CA GLN A 145 5.89 10.92 3.60
C GLN A 145 4.50 10.37 3.30
N TYR A 146 3.57 10.68 4.19
CA TYR A 146 2.15 10.50 3.88
C TYR A 146 1.77 11.52 2.81
N ARG A 147 1.59 11.04 1.58
CA ARG A 147 1.04 11.85 0.49
C ARG A 147 -0.33 11.29 0.15
N LYS A 148 -1.34 11.88 0.75
CA LYS A 148 -2.73 11.68 0.33
C LYS A 148 -2.88 12.24 -1.09
N ILE A 149 -3.10 11.37 -2.06
CA ILE A 149 -3.34 11.79 -3.45
C ILE A 149 -4.86 11.83 -3.62
N ASN A 150 -5.43 13.02 -3.50
CA ASN A 150 -6.85 13.22 -3.77
C ASN A 150 -7.08 13.09 -5.27
N ALA A 151 -8.10 12.33 -5.64
CA ALA A 151 -8.46 12.14 -7.03
C ALA A 151 -9.18 13.34 -7.66
N ASP A 152 -9.36 14.43 -6.91
CA ASP A 152 -10.01 15.65 -7.42
C ASP A 152 -9.06 16.48 -8.28
N HIS A 153 -9.61 16.95 -9.41
CA HIS A 153 -9.00 17.63 -10.56
C HIS A 153 -8.29 16.75 -11.59
#